data_AF-A0A3L7LSK0-F1
#
_entry.id   AF-A0A3L7LSK0-F1
#
_cell.length_a   1.000
_cell.length_b   1.000
_cell.length_c   1.000
_cell.angle_alpha   90.00
_cell.angle_beta   90.00
_cell.angle_gamma   90.00
#
_symmetry.space_group_name_H-M   'P 1'
#
loop_
_entity.id
_entity.type
_entity.pdbx_description
1 polymer ?
#
loop_
_entity_poly.entity_id
_entity_poly.type
_entity_poly.pdbx_seq_one_letter_code
_entity_poly.pdbx_strand_id
1 'polypeptide(L)'
;MNETPLLHCSQLSKRYQEGKLYTDVLRNVSFTLERGEMMAIVGSSGSGKSTLLHLLGGLDEPTGGEVIFEGQQLNKLSSAARARVRNQRLGFIYQFHHLLPDFTALENVAMPLLIGGARPAQAQETAREMLAAVGLEKCGHHRPAELSGGERQRVAIARALVNPAGGYRSRAGES
;
A
#
# COMPACT_ATOMS: atom_id res chain seq x y z
N MET A 1 2.99 6.33 29.05
CA MET A 1 1.74 6.41 28.26
C MET A 1 1.87 5.37 27.18
N ASN A 2 0.96 4.39 27.07
CA ASN A 2 1.03 3.41 25.99
C ASN A 2 0.72 4.13 24.68
N GLU A 3 1.67 4.12 23.75
CA GLU A 3 1.44 4.65 22.41
C GLU A 3 0.37 3.82 21.70
N THR A 4 -0.45 4.47 20.88
CA THR A 4 -1.41 3.78 20.03
C THR A 4 -0.63 2.99 18.97
N PRO A 5 -0.84 1.67 18.84
CA PRO A 5 -0.13 0.88 17.85
C PRO A 5 -0.46 1.34 16.43
N LEU A 6 0.49 1.15 15.51
CA LEU A 6 0.30 1.50 14.10
C LEU A 6 -0.83 0.68 13.49
N LEU A 7 -0.82 -0.63 13.75
CA LEU A 7 -1.81 -1.57 13.25
C LEU A 7 -2.14 -2.60 14.33
N HIS A 8 -3.42 -2.79 14.61
CA HIS A 8 -3.90 -3.82 15.51
C HIS A 8 -4.97 -4.65 14.80
N CYS A 9 -4.83 -5.97 14.89
CA CYS A 9 -5.68 -6.96 14.29
C CYS A 9 -6.27 -7.84 15.39
N SER A 10 -7.60 -7.91 15.48
CA SER A 10 -8.29 -8.66 16.54
C SER A 10 -9.28 -9.65 15.94
N GLN A 11 -9.03 -10.94 16.19
CA GLN A 11 -9.86 -12.09 15.78
C GLN A 11 -10.29 -12.04 14.30
N LEU A 12 -9.39 -11.55 13.43
CA LEU A 12 -9.69 -11.30 12.03
C LEU A 12 -9.97 -12.60 11.29
N SER A 13 -11.11 -12.64 10.63
CA SER A 13 -11.62 -13.80 9.92
C SER A 13 -12.12 -13.41 8.53
N LYS A 14 -11.94 -14.32 7.57
CA LYS A 14 -12.43 -14.16 6.21
C LYS A 14 -12.94 -15.47 5.67
N ARG A 15 -14.20 -15.45 5.26
CA ARG A 15 -14.89 -16.51 4.53
C ARG A 15 -15.31 -15.98 3.16
N TYR A 16 -15.04 -16.75 2.12
CA TYR A 16 -15.60 -16.49 0.79
C TYR A 16 -16.80 -17.39 0.56
N GLN A 17 -17.78 -16.89 -0.19
CA GLN A 17 -18.96 -17.64 -0.59
C GLN A 17 -19.02 -17.70 -2.13
N GLU A 18 -19.05 -18.92 -2.66
CA GLU A 18 -19.27 -19.19 -4.09
C GLU A 18 -20.52 -20.05 -4.23
N GLY A 19 -21.65 -19.40 -4.55
CA GLY A 19 -22.96 -20.06 -4.54
C GLY A 19 -23.32 -20.58 -3.15
N LYS A 20 -23.34 -21.91 -3.00
CA LYS A 20 -23.62 -22.61 -1.73
C LYS A 20 -22.35 -23.03 -0.97
N LEU A 21 -21.18 -22.88 -1.58
CA LEU A 21 -19.91 -23.27 -0.97
C LEU A 21 -19.35 -22.11 -0.14
N TYR A 22 -18.92 -22.43 1.08
CA TYR A 22 -18.25 -21.50 1.98
C TYR A 22 -16.82 -21.98 2.21
N THR A 23 -15.86 -21.08 2.04
CA THR A 23 -14.43 -21.37 2.23
C THR A 23 -13.86 -20.42 3.28
N ASP A 24 -13.53 -20.96 4.46
CA ASP A 24 -12.84 -20.24 5.52
C ASP A 24 -11.35 -20.10 5.19
N VAL A 25 -10.93 -18.89 4.82
CA VAL A 25 -9.54 -18.59 4.45
C VAL A 25 -8.73 -18.08 5.63
N LEU A 26 -9.32 -17.26 6.50
CA LEU A 26 -8.69 -16.79 7.74
C LEU A 26 -9.57 -17.10 8.95
N ARG A 27 -8.95 -17.54 10.04
CA ARG A 27 -9.62 -17.96 11.27
C ARG A 27 -8.99 -17.27 12.47
N ASN A 28 -9.69 -16.27 13.03
CA ASN A 28 -9.35 -15.58 14.28
C ASN A 28 -7.90 -15.08 14.40
N VAL A 29 -7.33 -14.55 13.32
CA VAL A 29 -5.95 -14.01 13.32
C VAL A 29 -5.88 -12.77 14.21
N SER A 30 -4.92 -12.73 15.14
CA SER A 30 -4.74 -11.59 16.05
C SER A 30 -3.26 -11.26 16.21
N PHE A 31 -2.90 -9.99 16.05
CA PHE A 31 -1.54 -9.48 16.27
C PHE A 31 -1.55 -7.95 16.34
N THR A 32 -0.45 -7.37 16.81
CA THR A 32 -0.19 -5.93 16.80
C THR A 32 1.13 -5.67 16.08
N LEU A 33 1.21 -4.56 15.37
CA LEU A 33 2.42 -4.04 14.75
C LEU A 33 2.63 -2.60 15.22
N GLU A 34 3.77 -2.34 15.85
CA GLU A 34 4.14 -1.02 16.34
C GLU A 34 4.74 -0.15 15.24
N ARG A 35 4.82 1.16 15.47
CA ARG A 35 5.41 2.07 14.50
C ARG A 35 6.91 1.79 14.33
N GLY A 36 7.35 1.66 13.08
CA GLY A 36 8.74 1.38 12.74
C GLY A 36 9.12 -0.10 12.80
N GLU A 37 8.20 -0.97 13.19
CA GLU A 37 8.41 -2.42 13.13
C GLU A 37 8.25 -2.95 11.71
N MET A 38 9.00 -4.03 11.46
CA MET A 38 8.89 -4.82 10.24
C MET A 38 8.38 -6.21 10.58
N MET A 39 7.31 -6.64 9.91
CA MET A 39 6.73 -7.97 10.07
C MET A 39 6.76 -8.72 8.75
N ALA A 40 7.20 -9.98 8.80
CA ALA A 40 7.16 -10.90 7.68
C ALA A 40 6.07 -11.96 7.90
N ILE A 41 5.21 -12.16 6.89
CA ILE A 41 4.17 -13.19 6.90
C ILE A 41 4.61 -14.33 5.97
N VAL A 42 4.84 -15.51 6.54
CA VAL A 42 5.29 -16.71 5.81
C VAL A 42 4.26 -17.83 5.92
N GLY A 43 4.19 -18.69 4.91
CA GLY A 43 3.25 -19.81 4.86
C GLY A 43 3.10 -20.41 3.46
N SER A 44 2.55 -21.62 3.38
CA SER A 44 2.34 -22.35 2.11
C SER A 44 1.45 -21.59 1.12
N SER A 45 1.53 -21.93 -0.17
CA SER A 45 0.58 -21.40 -1.16
C SER A 45 -0.86 -21.72 -0.72
N GLY A 46 -1.78 -20.76 -0.86
CA GLY A 46 -3.17 -20.92 -0.43
C GLY A 46 -3.44 -20.69 1.07
N SER A 47 -2.42 -20.43 1.91
CA SER A 47 -2.61 -20.22 3.36
C SER A 47 -3.30 -18.90 3.77
N GLY A 48 -3.83 -18.13 2.82
CA GLY A 48 -4.53 -16.87 3.10
C GLY A 48 -3.65 -15.62 3.27
N LYS A 49 -2.34 -15.66 2.99
CA LYS A 49 -1.43 -14.50 3.15
C LYS A 49 -1.86 -13.26 2.37
N SER A 50 -2.19 -13.42 1.09
CA SER A 50 -2.65 -12.30 0.26
C SER A 50 -3.99 -11.76 0.75
N THR A 51 -4.89 -12.65 1.18
CA THR A 51 -6.16 -12.27 1.83
C THR A 51 -5.90 -11.45 3.10
N LEU A 52 -4.98 -11.88 3.96
CA LEU A 52 -4.60 -11.12 5.15
C LEU A 52 -4.09 -9.73 4.76
N LEU A 53 -3.13 -9.64 3.84
CA LEU A 53 -2.59 -8.35 3.38
C LEU A 53 -3.67 -7.44 2.76
N HIS A 54 -4.65 -7.98 2.03
CA HIS A 54 -5.77 -7.21 1.49
C HIS A 54 -6.66 -6.63 2.60
N LEU A 55 -6.94 -7.40 3.65
CA LEU A 55 -7.74 -6.94 4.79
C LEU A 55 -7.00 -5.88 5.60
N LEU A 56 -5.73 -6.10 5.90
CA LEU A 56 -4.88 -5.11 6.59
C LEU A 56 -4.76 -3.82 5.79
N GLY A 57 -4.69 -3.94 4.47
CA GLY A 57 -4.66 -2.81 3.54
C GLY A 57 -6.03 -2.16 3.30
N GLY A 58 -7.12 -2.66 3.88
CA GLY A 58 -8.48 -2.16 3.65
C GLY A 58 -8.96 -2.29 2.19
N LEU A 59 -8.38 -3.22 1.42
CA LEU A 59 -8.76 -3.54 0.04
C LEU A 59 -9.95 -4.51 -0.04
N ASP A 60 -10.15 -5.29 1.01
CA ASP A 60 -11.27 -6.22 1.19
C ASP A 60 -11.87 -6.03 2.60
N GLU A 61 -13.04 -6.62 2.85
CA GLU A 61 -13.74 -6.56 4.14
C GLU A 61 -13.68 -7.89 4.87
N PRO A 62 -13.39 -7.90 6.18
CA PRO A 62 -13.41 -9.13 6.94
C PRO A 62 -14.85 -9.63 7.11
N THR A 63 -15.02 -10.94 7.22
CA THR A 63 -16.31 -11.52 7.63
C THR A 63 -16.49 -11.54 9.14
N GLY A 64 -15.42 -11.33 9.90
CA GLY A 64 -15.44 -11.20 11.35
C GLY A 64 -14.14 -10.61 11.89
N GLY A 65 -14.18 -10.09 13.12
CA GLY A 65 -13.06 -9.37 13.72
C GLY A 65 -12.86 -7.96 13.16
N GLU A 66 -11.73 -7.35 13.47
CA GLU A 66 -11.45 -5.95 13.11
C GLU A 66 -9.98 -5.68 12.77
N VAL A 67 -9.78 -4.63 11.97
CA VAL A 67 -8.47 -4.05 11.67
C VAL A 67 -8.51 -2.60 12.12
N ILE A 68 -7.62 -2.25 13.04
CA ILE A 68 -7.45 -0.91 13.58
C ILE A 68 -6.13 -0.35 13.05
N PHE A 69 -6.17 0.78 12.36
CA PHE A 69 -4.99 1.47 11.86
C PHE A 69 -4.90 2.86 12.50
N GLU A 70 -3.80 3.16 13.20
CA GLU A 70 -3.62 4.40 13.97
C GLU A 70 -4.83 4.76 14.86
N GLY A 71 -5.41 3.75 15.53
CA GLY A 71 -6.58 3.90 16.39
C GLY A 71 -7.94 3.95 15.66
N GLN A 72 -7.96 3.91 14.33
CA GLN A 72 -9.18 3.93 13.52
C GLN A 72 -9.55 2.53 13.02
N GLN A 73 -10.77 2.06 13.35
CA GLN A 73 -11.30 0.79 12.82
C GLN A 73 -11.64 0.90 11.33
N LEU A 74 -10.84 0.27 10.46
CA LEU A 74 -10.96 0.36 9.01
C LEU A 74 -12.27 -0.23 8.48
N ASN A 75 -12.74 -1.32 9.10
CA ASN A 75 -13.98 -2.01 8.72
C ASN A 75 -15.25 -1.25 9.13
N LYS A 76 -15.16 -0.18 9.93
CA LYS A 76 -16.29 0.72 10.24
C LYS A 76 -16.34 1.97 9.35
N LEU A 77 -15.33 2.17 8.50
CA LEU A 77 -15.29 3.31 7.60
C LEU A 77 -16.18 3.06 6.38
N SER A 78 -16.77 4.13 5.85
CA SER A 78 -17.36 4.10 4.52
C SER A 78 -16.29 3.75 3.48
N SER A 79 -16.72 3.20 2.34
CA SER A 79 -15.83 2.86 1.23
C SER A 79 -14.94 4.03 0.80
N ALA A 80 -15.49 5.25 0.75
CA ALA A 80 -14.77 6.48 0.42
C ALA A 80 -13.75 6.87 1.50
N ALA A 81 -14.10 6.77 2.79
CA ALA A 81 -13.17 7.04 3.88
C ALA A 81 -12.02 6.02 3.92
N ARG A 82 -12.33 4.73 3.71
CA ARG A 82 -11.33 3.67 3.60
C ARG A 82 -10.40 3.90 2.40
N ALA A 83 -10.93 4.31 1.26
CA ALA A 83 -10.14 4.66 0.08
C ALA A 83 -9.18 5.84 0.34
N ARG A 84 -9.63 6.84 1.10
CA ARG A 84 -8.80 7.98 1.50
C ARG A 84 -7.64 7.55 2.41
N VAL A 85 -7.90 6.68 3.40
CA VAL A 85 -6.84 6.10 4.24
C VAL A 85 -5.83 5.34 3.38
N ARG A 86 -6.29 4.47 2.47
CA ARG A 86 -5.40 3.75 1.55
C ARG A 86 -4.53 4.68 0.74
N ASN A 87 -5.13 5.71 0.12
CA ASN A 87 -4.38 6.65 -0.69
C ASN A 87 -3.32 7.40 0.14
N GLN A 88 -3.68 7.90 1.33
CA GLN A 88 -2.82 8.80 2.08
C GLN A 88 -1.80 8.11 2.99
N ARG A 89 -2.07 6.88 3.43
CA ARG A 89 -1.33 6.24 4.53
C ARG A 89 -0.78 4.84 4.20
N LEU A 90 -1.16 4.23 3.08
CA LEU A 90 -0.79 2.86 2.76
C LEU A 90 -0.17 2.76 1.35
N GLY A 91 1.07 2.27 1.28
CA GLY A 91 1.75 1.93 0.04
C GLY A 91 1.62 0.44 -0.28
N PHE A 92 1.43 0.09 -1.56
CA PHE A 92 1.29 -1.30 -2.01
C PHE A 92 2.31 -1.63 -3.10
N ILE A 93 2.98 -2.76 -2.95
CA ILE A 93 3.87 -3.34 -3.94
C ILE A 93 3.44 -4.80 -4.16
N TYR A 94 3.19 -5.16 -5.41
CA TYR A 94 2.80 -6.51 -5.81
C TYR A 94 3.98 -7.27 -6.41
N GLN A 95 3.94 -8.60 -6.36
CA GLN A 95 4.97 -9.47 -6.94
C GLN A 95 5.21 -9.21 -8.43
N PHE A 96 4.15 -8.90 -9.20
CA PHE A 96 4.25 -8.56 -10.63
C PHE A 96 4.25 -7.05 -10.90
N HIS A 97 4.61 -6.20 -9.91
CA HIS A 97 4.70 -4.74 -9.95
C HIS A 97 3.40 -3.96 -10.28
N HIS A 98 2.53 -4.51 -11.14
CA HIS A 98 1.29 -3.93 -11.64
C HIS A 98 1.44 -2.46 -12.03
N LEU A 99 2.46 -2.14 -12.82
CA LEU A 99 2.57 -0.84 -13.47
C LEU A 99 1.52 -0.73 -14.57
N LEU A 100 0.96 0.46 -14.75
CA LEU A 100 0.03 0.74 -15.82
C LEU A 100 0.82 0.85 -17.13
N PRO A 101 0.57 -0.03 -18.11
CA PRO A 101 1.44 -0.19 -19.29
C PRO A 101 1.43 1.02 -20.22
N ASP A 102 0.33 1.76 -20.25
CA ASP A 102 0.15 2.93 -21.13
C ASP A 102 0.82 4.20 -20.58
N PHE A 103 1.27 4.17 -19.33
CA PHE A 103 1.83 5.30 -18.61
C PHE A 103 3.34 5.14 -18.44
N THR A 104 4.06 6.24 -18.51
CA THR A 104 5.49 6.31 -18.20
C THR A 104 5.76 5.98 -16.73
N ALA A 105 7.04 5.76 -16.38
CA ALA A 105 7.46 5.59 -14.99
C ALA A 105 7.05 6.80 -14.12
N LEU A 106 7.24 8.02 -14.63
CA LEU A 106 6.85 9.25 -13.94
C LEU A 106 5.35 9.30 -13.67
N GLU A 107 4.53 8.99 -14.66
CA GLU A 107 3.07 9.00 -14.51
C GLU A 107 2.58 7.90 -13.58
N ASN A 108 3.18 6.71 -13.63
CA ASN A 108 2.90 5.63 -12.69
C ASN A 108 3.18 6.07 -11.25
N VAL A 109 4.30 6.75 -11.01
CA VAL A 109 4.67 7.25 -9.69
C VAL A 109 3.81 8.45 -9.28
N ALA A 110 3.38 9.31 -10.20
CA ALA A 110 2.52 10.45 -9.89
C ALA A 110 1.05 10.07 -9.57
N MET A 111 0.59 8.92 -10.04
CA MET A 111 -0.82 8.51 -9.97
C MET A 111 -1.44 8.58 -8.55
N PRO A 112 -0.78 8.13 -7.47
CA PRO A 112 -1.34 8.22 -6.12
C PRO A 112 -1.57 9.68 -5.65
N LEU A 113 -0.69 10.61 -6.05
CA LEU A 113 -0.82 12.04 -5.73
C LEU A 113 -2.00 12.65 -6.50
N LEU A 114 -2.15 12.31 -7.78
CA LEU A 114 -3.25 12.77 -8.63
C LEU A 114 -4.61 12.27 -8.09
N ILE A 115 -4.69 11.00 -7.71
CA ILE A 115 -5.87 10.41 -7.06
C ILE A 115 -6.16 11.11 -5.72
N GLY A 116 -5.11 11.52 -5.00
CA GLY A 116 -5.21 12.30 -3.76
C GLY A 116 -5.61 13.77 -3.96
N GLY A 117 -5.76 14.23 -5.21
CA GLY A 117 -6.18 15.59 -5.55
C GLY A 117 -5.05 16.60 -5.70
N ALA A 118 -3.79 16.17 -5.76
CA ALA A 118 -2.67 17.07 -6.04
C ALA A 118 -2.76 17.68 -7.45
N ARG A 119 -2.31 18.92 -7.61
CA ARG A 119 -2.24 19.56 -8.94
C ARG A 119 -1.23 18.80 -9.82
N PRO A 120 -1.48 18.63 -11.13
CA PRO A 120 -0.62 17.83 -12.00
C PRO A 120 0.87 18.21 -11.95
N ALA A 121 1.19 19.51 -11.98
CA ALA A 121 2.57 19.97 -11.91
C ALA A 121 3.27 19.59 -10.59
N GLN A 122 2.56 19.68 -9.46
CA GLN A 122 3.10 19.28 -8.16
C GLN A 122 3.28 17.77 -8.07
N ALA A 123 2.32 17.00 -8.59
CA ALA A 123 2.39 15.55 -8.61
C ALA A 123 3.59 15.04 -9.42
N GLN A 124 3.83 15.64 -10.58
CA GLN A 124 4.98 15.31 -11.43
C GLN A 124 6.31 15.70 -10.78
N GLU A 125 6.38 16.84 -10.08
CA GLU A 125 7.59 17.25 -9.35
C GLU A 125 7.98 16.22 -8.29
N THR A 126 7.05 15.91 -7.38
CA THR A 126 7.27 14.94 -6.30
C THR A 126 7.55 13.53 -6.85
N ALA A 127 6.86 13.14 -7.92
CA ALA A 127 7.12 11.84 -8.56
C ALA A 127 8.54 11.75 -9.15
N ARG A 128 9.05 12.85 -9.71
CA ARG A 128 10.42 12.91 -10.25
C ARG A 128 11.46 12.84 -9.14
N GLU A 129 11.25 13.57 -8.05
CA GLU A 129 12.10 13.48 -6.85
C GLU A 129 12.15 12.06 -6.31
N MET A 130 11.00 11.39 -6.24
CA MET A 130 10.91 9.99 -5.78
C MET A 130 11.60 9.02 -6.75
N LEU A 131 11.47 9.23 -8.06
CA LEU A 131 12.23 8.44 -9.05
C LEU A 131 13.74 8.65 -8.92
N ALA A 132 14.19 9.88 -8.67
CA ALA A 132 15.60 10.16 -8.40
C ALA A 132 16.08 9.45 -7.12
N ALA A 133 15.29 9.46 -6.05
CA ALA A 133 15.61 8.78 -4.78
C ALA A 133 15.79 7.26 -4.94
N VAL A 134 15.11 6.63 -5.90
CA VAL A 134 15.29 5.20 -6.23
C VAL A 134 16.30 4.95 -7.37
N GLY A 135 17.00 5.99 -7.82
CA GLY A 135 18.04 5.91 -8.86
C GLY A 135 17.50 5.68 -10.28
N LEU A 136 16.32 6.23 -10.59
CA LEU A 136 15.63 6.13 -11.88
C LEU A 136 15.34 7.49 -12.54
N GLU A 137 16.08 8.54 -12.17
CA GLU A 137 15.88 9.91 -12.67
C GLU A 137 15.79 9.97 -14.21
N LYS A 138 16.70 9.26 -14.90
CA LYS A 138 16.78 9.25 -16.37
C LYS A 138 15.68 8.43 -17.04
N CYS A 139 15.01 7.54 -16.31
CA CYS A 139 14.05 6.58 -16.85
C CYS A 139 12.59 7.06 -16.73
N GLY A 140 12.35 8.28 -16.24
CA GLY A 140 11.00 8.78 -15.97
C GLY A 140 10.05 8.76 -17.17
N HIS A 141 10.57 8.88 -18.39
CA HIS A 141 9.81 8.89 -19.64
C HIS A 141 9.61 7.49 -20.26
N HIS A 142 10.30 6.46 -19.75
CA HIS A 142 10.12 5.09 -20.23
C HIS A 142 8.79 4.51 -19.78
N ARG A 143 8.14 3.76 -20.66
CA ARG A 143 7.00 2.90 -20.36
C ARG A 143 7.48 1.57 -19.76
N PRO A 144 6.62 0.82 -19.04
CA PRO A 144 7.00 -0.41 -18.36
C PRO A 144 7.67 -1.48 -19.24
N ALA A 145 7.37 -1.52 -20.54
CA ALA A 145 7.97 -2.44 -21.49
C ALA A 145 9.44 -2.11 -21.81
N GLU A 146 9.86 -0.85 -21.64
CA GLU A 146 11.21 -0.36 -21.90
C GLU A 146 12.12 -0.48 -20.66
N LEU A 147 11.54 -0.82 -19.51
CA LEU A 147 12.25 -0.99 -18.25
C LEU A 147 12.69 -2.45 -18.07
N SER A 148 13.85 -2.66 -17.45
CA SER A 148 14.23 -3.96 -16.90
C SER A 148 13.31 -4.38 -15.75
N GLY A 149 13.36 -5.66 -15.36
CA GLY A 149 12.59 -6.16 -14.21
C GLY A 149 12.89 -5.42 -12.91
N GLY A 150 14.17 -5.17 -12.61
CA GLY A 150 14.60 -4.43 -11.42
C GLY A 150 14.22 -2.95 -11.46
N GLU A 151 14.20 -2.32 -12.64
CA GLU A 151 13.68 -0.95 -12.79
C GLU A 151 12.17 -0.90 -12.55
N ARG A 152 11.39 -1.84 -13.11
CA ARG A 152 9.95 -1.93 -12.82
C ARG A 152 9.66 -2.09 -11.32
N GLN A 153 10.50 -2.85 -10.61
CA GLN A 153 10.41 -3.00 -9.16
C GLN A 153 10.63 -1.68 -8.43
N ARG A 154 11.69 -0.96 -8.80
CA ARG A 154 11.99 0.36 -8.21
C ARG A 154 10.94 1.41 -8.54
N VAL A 155 10.34 1.40 -9.73
CA VAL A 155 9.18 2.25 -10.05
C VAL A 155 7.98 1.91 -9.16
N ALA A 156 7.69 0.63 -8.93
CA ALA A 156 6.61 0.23 -8.03
C ALA A 156 6.87 0.65 -6.57
N ILE A 157 8.12 0.57 -6.10
CA ILE A 157 8.54 1.08 -4.79
C ILE A 157 8.34 2.60 -4.72
N ALA A 158 8.85 3.35 -5.71
CA ALA A 158 8.67 4.79 -5.80
C ALA A 158 7.18 5.18 -5.74
N ARG A 159 6.33 4.51 -6.52
CA ARG A 159 4.87 4.73 -6.50
C ARG A 159 4.25 4.45 -5.13
N ALA A 160 4.71 3.42 -4.41
CA ALA A 160 4.19 3.10 -3.09
C ALA A 160 4.59 4.13 -2.01
N LEU A 161 5.74 4.81 -2.20
CA LEU A 161 6.32 5.75 -1.24
C LEU A 161 6.07 7.23 -1.58
N VAL A 162 5.53 7.53 -2.77
CA VAL A 162 5.36 8.90 -3.28
C VAL A 162 4.39 9.74 -2.45
N ASN A 163 3.36 9.11 -1.88
CA ASN A 163 2.52 9.77 -0.91
C ASN A 163 3.29 9.79 0.40
N PRO A 164 3.34 10.93 1.11
CA PRO A 164 4.00 11.04 2.41
C PRO A 164 3.20 10.28 3.49
N ALA A 165 3.12 8.96 3.35
CA ALA A 165 2.64 8.04 4.35
C ALA A 165 3.77 7.85 5.38
N GLY A 166 3.93 8.84 6.26
CA GLY A 166 4.85 8.76 7.39
C GLY A 166 6.34 8.86 7.03
N GLY A 167 6.94 10.01 7.32
CA GLY A 167 8.33 10.06 7.79
C GLY A 167 9.44 10.34 6.79
N TYR A 168 9.25 10.20 5.47
CA TYR A 168 10.28 10.67 4.53
C TYR A 168 10.09 12.16 4.18
N ARG A 169 10.31 13.03 5.17
CA ARG A 169 10.80 14.37 4.87
C ARG A 169 12.28 14.23 4.57
N SER A 170 12.68 14.57 3.35
CA SER A 170 14.08 14.78 3.01
C SER A 170 14.71 15.66 4.10
N ARG A 171 15.73 15.15 4.79
CA ARG A 171 16.62 15.95 5.67
C ARG A 171 17.53 16.87 4.83
N ALA A 172 17.00 17.48 3.78
CA ALA A 172 17.67 18.50 2.99
C ALA A 172 16.91 19.81 3.25
N GLY A 173 17.24 20.49 4.35
CA GLY A 173 16.60 21.77 4.68
C GLY A 173 16.71 22.24 6.13
N GLU A 174 17.30 21.48 7.04
CA GLU A 174 17.72 22.01 8.34
C GLU A 174 19.22 22.32 8.27
N SER A 175 19.51 23.55 7.83
CA SER A 175 20.76 24.27 8.05
C SER A 175 20.44 25.55 8.81
#